data_AF-A0A8T5PSZ2-F1
#
_entry.id   AF-A0A8T5PSZ2-F1
#
_cell.length_a   1.000
_cell.length_b   1.000
_cell.length_c   1.000
_cell.angle_alpha   90.00
_cell.angle_beta   90.00
_cell.angle_gamma   90.00
#
_symmetry.space_group_name_H-M   'P 1'
#
loop_
_entity.id
_entity.type
_entity.pdbx_description
1 polymer ?
#
loop_
_entity_poly.entity_id
_entity_poly.type
_entity_poly.pdbx_seq_one_letter_code
_entity_poly.pdbx_strand_id
1 'polypeptide(L)'
;MEKVQFPFDTEEFFQKCVKHNNFPKNDFLKQAVLIHLVKEFEDNKKYKEQEVNEKIKKYFEDYTLLRRELINFGYMQRNSETAEYWVVKRELTKDDIRNNTILRRHAKPYKILEEDN
;
A
#
# COMPACT_ATOMS: atom_id res chain seq x y z
N MET A 1 2.78 14.89 -10.10
CA MET A 1 3.74 13.91 -9.53
C MET A 1 3.79 12.71 -10.46
N GLU A 2 4.96 12.13 -10.69
CA GLU A 2 5.12 10.99 -11.62
C GLU A 2 4.79 9.67 -10.92
N LYS A 3 3.92 8.85 -11.52
CA LYS A 3 3.55 7.52 -11.02
C LYS A 3 4.71 6.55 -11.16
N VAL A 4 4.92 5.71 -10.15
CA VAL A 4 5.93 4.65 -10.16
C VAL A 4 5.48 3.49 -11.04
N GLN A 5 6.36 3.08 -11.95
CA GLN A 5 6.28 1.82 -12.69
C GLN A 5 7.09 0.77 -11.92
N PHE A 6 6.45 -0.32 -11.50
CA PHE A 6 7.16 -1.42 -10.86
C PHE A 6 7.89 -2.26 -11.92
N PRO A 7 9.14 -2.68 -11.69
CA PRO A 7 9.91 -3.47 -12.67
C PRO A 7 9.53 -4.96 -12.65
N PHE A 8 8.33 -5.29 -12.18
CA PHE A 8 7.80 -6.65 -12.06
C PHE A 8 6.28 -6.61 -12.12
N ASP A 9 5.67 -7.75 -12.41
CA ASP A 9 4.21 -7.89 -12.41
C ASP A 9 3.68 -7.80 -10.97
N THR A 10 3.00 -6.69 -10.67
CA THR A 10 2.43 -6.45 -9.35
C THR A 10 1.25 -7.37 -9.02
N GLU A 11 0.49 -7.83 -10.01
CA GLU A 11 -0.64 -8.73 -9.81
C GLU A 11 -0.11 -10.12 -9.44
N GLU A 12 0.83 -10.65 -10.21
CA GLU A 12 1.46 -11.94 -9.91
C GLU A 12 2.14 -11.91 -8.52
N PHE A 13 2.86 -10.83 -8.22
CA PHE A 13 3.48 -10.63 -6.92
C PHE A 13 2.46 -10.59 -5.78
N PHE A 14 1.34 -9.87 -5.96
CA PHE A 14 0.26 -9.81 -4.98
C PHE A 14 -0.36 -11.17 -4.72
N GLN A 15 -0.73 -11.90 -5.78
CA GLN A 15 -1.31 -13.25 -5.65
C GLN A 15 -0.35 -14.21 -4.94
N LYS A 16 0.95 -14.11 -5.20
CA LYS A 16 1.97 -14.88 -4.49
C LYS A 16 2.00 -14.53 -3.00
N CYS A 17 1.95 -13.25 -2.64
CA CYS A 17 1.90 -12.82 -1.24
C CYS A 17 0.64 -13.33 -0.53
N VAL A 18 -0.52 -13.23 -1.17
CA VAL A 18 -1.82 -13.73 -0.65
C VAL A 18 -1.77 -15.24 -0.45
N LYS A 19 -1.35 -16.00 -1.47
CA LYS A 19 -1.24 -17.46 -1.43
C LYS A 19 -0.39 -17.97 -0.27
N HIS A 20 0.67 -17.25 0.07
CA HIS A 20 1.59 -17.61 1.14
C HIS A 20 1.33 -16.87 2.46
N ASN A 21 0.26 -16.06 2.53
CA ASN A 21 -0.05 -15.17 3.65
C ASN A 21 1.20 -14.38 4.13
N ASN A 22 2.02 -13.92 3.17
CA ASN A 22 3.34 -13.36 3.43
C ASN A 22 3.38 -11.89 2.99
N PHE A 23 3.17 -11.00 3.96
CA PHE A 23 3.31 -9.58 3.73
C PHE A 23 4.80 -9.16 3.70
N PRO A 24 5.28 -8.48 2.65
CA PRO A 24 6.69 -8.14 2.52
C PRO A 24 7.22 -7.27 3.66
N LYS A 25 8.46 -7.52 4.08
CA LYS A 25 9.16 -6.64 5.04
C LYS A 25 9.73 -5.38 4.39
N ASN A 26 10.09 -5.46 3.11
CA ASN A 26 10.62 -4.34 2.35
C ASN A 26 9.48 -3.37 1.99
N ASP A 27 9.55 -2.14 2.48
CA ASP A 27 8.51 -1.12 2.29
C ASP A 27 8.21 -0.78 0.84
N PHE A 28 9.17 -0.90 -0.08
CA PHE A 28 8.89 -0.70 -1.50
C PHE A 28 8.02 -1.84 -2.05
N LEU A 29 8.32 -3.08 -1.68
CA LEU A 29 7.49 -4.24 -2.04
C LEU A 29 6.11 -4.20 -1.37
N LYS A 30 6.01 -3.66 -0.15
CA LYS A 30 4.69 -3.44 0.50
C LYS A 30 3.79 -2.55 -0.36
N GLN A 31 4.34 -1.55 -1.07
CA GLN A 31 3.54 -0.66 -1.90
C GLN A 31 2.77 -1.41 -2.98
N ALA A 32 3.38 -2.43 -3.59
CA ALA A 32 2.69 -3.27 -4.57
C ALA A 32 1.47 -3.98 -3.96
N VAL A 33 1.61 -4.51 -2.73
CA VAL A 33 0.48 -5.15 -2.03
C VAL A 33 -0.58 -4.13 -1.62
N LEU A 34 -0.17 -3.01 -1.05
CA LEU A 34 -1.09 -1.98 -0.54
C LEU A 34 -1.90 -1.34 -1.67
N ILE A 35 -1.28 -1.04 -2.81
CA ILE A 35 -1.98 -0.50 -3.99
C ILE A 35 -3.08 -1.46 -4.47
N HIS A 36 -2.82 -2.76 -4.47
CA HIS A 36 -3.84 -3.76 -4.81
C HIS A 36 -4.97 -3.81 -3.78
N LEU A 37 -4.65 -3.77 -2.49
CA LEU A 37 -5.68 -3.74 -1.44
C LEU A 37 -6.57 -2.49 -1.53
N VAL A 38 -6.00 -1.33 -1.88
CA VAL A 38 -6.79 -0.08 -2.00
C VAL A 38 -7.85 -0.18 -3.10
N LYS A 39 -7.64 -1.01 -4.14
CA LYS A 39 -8.63 -1.21 -5.22
C LYS A 39 -9.94 -1.82 -4.71
N GLU A 40 -9.93 -2.49 -3.56
CA GLU A 40 -11.13 -3.06 -2.93
C GLU A 40 -12.06 -2.00 -2.32
N PHE A 41 -11.61 -0.75 -2.25
CA PHE A 41 -12.34 0.37 -1.67
C PHE A 41 -12.80 1.32 -2.77
N GLU A 42 -13.94 1.95 -2.58
CA GLU A 42 -14.54 2.93 -3.48
C GLU A 42 -14.08 4.34 -3.11
N ASP A 43 -14.02 5.23 -4.11
CA ASP A 43 -13.75 6.64 -3.88
C ASP A 43 -14.94 7.33 -3.21
N ASN A 44 -14.66 8.37 -2.41
CA ASN A 44 -15.65 9.18 -1.70
C ASN A 44 -16.56 8.39 -0.72
N LYS A 45 -16.21 7.15 -0.41
CA LYS A 45 -16.91 6.32 0.57
C LYS A 45 -16.11 6.23 1.86
N LYS A 46 -16.84 6.36 2.98
CA LYS A 46 -16.31 6.08 4.31
C LYS A 46 -16.67 4.65 4.70
N TYR A 47 -15.72 4.00 5.34
CA TYR A 47 -15.84 2.63 5.83
C TYR A 47 -15.60 2.63 7.33
N LYS A 48 -16.43 1.89 8.07
CA LYS A 48 -16.13 1.56 9.46
C LYS A 48 -14.95 0.60 9.52
N GLU A 49 -14.29 0.58 10.68
CA GLU A 49 -13.20 -0.34 10.95
C GLU A 49 -13.52 -1.81 10.60
N GLN A 50 -14.73 -2.28 10.91
CA GLN A 50 -15.17 -3.64 10.60
C GLN A 50 -15.25 -3.91 9.10
N GLU A 51 -15.77 -2.98 8.31
CA GLU A 51 -15.88 -3.12 6.84
C GLU A 51 -14.49 -3.16 6.19
N VAL A 52 -13.56 -2.34 6.68
CA VAL A 52 -12.16 -2.39 6.25
C VAL A 52 -11.54 -3.74 6.56
N ASN A 53 -11.76 -4.26 7.77
CA ASN A 53 -11.25 -5.57 8.17
C ASN A 53 -11.80 -6.68 7.28
N GLU A 54 -13.10 -6.69 7.01
CA GLU A 54 -13.74 -7.70 6.16
C GLU A 54 -13.19 -7.70 4.73
N LYS A 55 -12.88 -6.52 4.18
CA LYS A 55 -12.25 -6.42 2.85
C LYS A 55 -10.82 -6.96 2.86
N ILE A 56 -10.00 -6.58 3.84
CA ILE A 56 -8.57 -6.99 3.90
C ILE A 56 -8.43 -8.47 4.27
N LYS A 57 -9.28 -8.99 5.17
CA LYS A 57 -9.27 -10.39 5.64
C LYS A 57 -9.41 -11.43 4.53
N LYS A 58 -9.94 -11.05 3.37
CA LYS A 58 -10.02 -11.93 2.19
C LYS A 58 -8.66 -12.29 1.61
N TYR A 59 -7.63 -11.50 1.92
CA TYR A 59 -6.31 -11.60 1.32
C TYR A 59 -5.21 -11.97 2.32
N PHE A 60 -5.31 -11.52 3.57
CA PHE A 60 -4.29 -11.74 4.59
C PHE A 60 -4.90 -11.90 5.98
N GLU A 61 -4.27 -12.74 6.79
CA GLU A 61 -4.68 -12.97 8.19
C GLU A 61 -4.32 -11.79 9.10
N ASP A 62 -3.19 -11.11 8.85
CA ASP A 62 -2.79 -9.91 9.59
C ASP A 62 -3.35 -8.63 8.96
N TYR A 63 -4.69 -8.55 8.93
CA TYR A 63 -5.42 -7.39 8.41
C TYR A 63 -5.19 -6.13 9.26
N THR A 64 -4.84 -6.28 10.54
CA THR A 64 -4.53 -5.15 11.44
C THR A 64 -3.25 -4.45 11.01
N LEU A 65 -2.18 -5.21 10.69
CA LEU A 65 -0.94 -4.68 10.14
C LEU A 65 -1.21 -3.94 8.82
N LEU A 66 -1.91 -4.57 7.88
CA LEU A 66 -2.18 -3.98 6.57
C LEU A 66 -2.97 -2.68 6.67
N ARG A 67 -4.01 -2.65 7.50
CA ARG A 67 -4.79 -1.43 7.74
C ARG A 67 -3.93 -0.30 8.31
N ARG A 68 -2.98 -0.62 9.20
CA ARG A 68 -2.02 0.36 9.71
C ARG A 68 -1.08 0.85 8.61
N GLU A 69 -0.57 -0.05 7.78
CA GLU A 69 0.34 0.30 6.68
C GLU A 69 -0.36 1.15 5.59
N LEU A 70 -1.64 0.90 5.31
CA LEU A 70 -2.47 1.74 4.43
C LEU A 70 -2.52 3.20 4.91
N ILE A 71 -2.58 3.42 6.23
CA ILE A 71 -2.48 4.76 6.83
C ILE A 71 -1.04 5.27 6.80
N ASN A 72 -0.07 4.45 7.22
CA ASN A 72 1.34 4.84 7.33
C ASN A 72 1.91 5.37 6.01
N PHE A 73 1.53 4.77 4.88
CA PHE A 73 1.95 5.20 3.54
C PHE A 73 1.00 6.19 2.88
N GLY A 74 -0.07 6.60 3.59
CA GLY A 74 -0.99 7.65 3.16
C GLY A 74 -1.99 7.22 2.08
N TYR A 75 -2.21 5.92 1.88
CA TYR A 75 -3.26 5.43 0.97
C TYR A 75 -4.65 5.63 1.54
N MET A 76 -4.79 5.55 2.86
CA MET A 76 -6.03 5.81 3.58
C MET A 76 -5.80 6.79 4.72
N GLN A 77 -6.87 7.47 5.10
CA GLN A 77 -6.95 8.19 6.37
C GLN A 77 -7.97 7.55 7.29
N ARG A 78 -7.86 7.86 8.58
CA ARG A 78 -8.76 7.41 9.63
C ARG A 78 -9.19 8.59 10.49
N ASN A 79 -10.47 8.66 10.81
CA ASN A 79 -10.97 9.54 11.86
C ASN A 79 -10.79 8.86 13.23
N SER A 80 -10.09 9.52 14.16
CA SER A 80 -9.79 9.00 15.49
C SER A 80 -11.02 8.84 16.39
N GLU A 81 -12.03 9.68 16.20
CA GLU A 81 -13.25 9.72 17.01
C GLU A 81 -14.29 8.72 16.50
N THR A 82 -14.51 8.67 15.19
CA THR A 82 -15.55 7.84 14.57
C THR A 82 -15.06 6.46 14.12
N ALA A 83 -13.74 6.23 14.12
CA ALA A 83 -13.10 5.03 13.56
C ALA A 83 -13.48 4.77 12.08
N GLU A 84 -13.84 5.83 11.35
CA GLU A 84 -14.08 5.79 9.92
C GLU A 84 -12.78 5.87 9.13
N TYR A 85 -12.75 5.21 7.98
CA TYR A 85 -11.63 5.14 7.05
C TYR A 85 -12.06 5.56 5.65
N TRP A 86 -11.20 6.18 4.88
CA TRP A 86 -11.44 6.53 3.47
C TRP A 86 -10.15 6.52 2.66
N VAL A 87 -10.27 6.28 1.36
CA VAL A 87 -9.14 6.30 0.42
C VAL A 87 -8.70 7.75 0.16
N VAL A 88 -7.38 7.97 0.12
CA VAL A 88 -6.75 9.26 -0.17
C VAL A 88 -5.98 9.20 -1.49
N LYS A 89 -5.28 8.11 -1.76
CA LYS A 89 -4.58 7.87 -3.03
C LYS A 89 -4.55 6.38 -3.35
N ARG A 90 -4.33 6.05 -4.63
CA ARG A 90 -4.34 4.67 -5.16
C ARG A 90 -3.04 4.27 -5.85
N GLU A 91 -2.05 5.14 -5.82
CA GLU A 91 -0.84 5.00 -6.59
C GLU A 91 0.35 5.45 -5.76
N LEU A 92 1.50 4.82 -6.00
CA LEU A 92 2.79 5.26 -5.48
C LEU A 92 3.37 6.27 -6.47
N THR A 93 3.78 7.43 -5.97
CA THR A 93 4.47 8.45 -6.76
C THR A 93 5.97 8.46 -6.48
N LYS A 94 6.77 8.99 -7.41
CA LYS A 94 8.21 9.18 -7.16
C LYS A 94 8.45 10.11 -5.96
N ASP A 95 7.57 11.08 -5.71
CA ASP A 95 7.69 11.99 -4.58
C ASP A 95 7.44 11.30 -3.24
N ASP A 96 6.51 10.34 -3.18
CA ASP A 96 6.34 9.48 -2.00
C ASP A 96 7.64 8.74 -1.65
N ILE A 97 8.36 8.24 -2.68
CA ILE A 97 9.64 7.56 -2.49
C ILE A 97 10.72 8.55 -2.06
N ARG A 98 10.83 9.71 -2.71
CA ARG A 98 11.84 10.74 -2.39
C ARG A 98 11.71 11.24 -0.95
N ASN A 99 10.48 11.44 -0.49
CA ASN A 99 10.17 12.04 0.81
C ASN A 99 10.20 11.04 1.98
N ASN A 100 10.36 9.73 1.71
CA ASN A 100 10.46 8.70 2.75
C ASN A 100 11.81 7.99 2.67
N THR A 101 12.69 8.25 3.64
CA THR A 101 14.07 7.72 3.68
C THR A 101 14.14 6.19 3.59
N ILE A 102 13.23 5.49 4.27
CA ILE A 102 13.21 4.02 4.27
C ILE A 102 12.71 3.51 2.92
N LEU A 103 11.63 4.10 2.40
CA LEU A 103 11.06 3.74 1.12
C LEU A 103 12.07 3.97 -0.03
N ARG A 104 12.79 5.10 0.01
CA ARG A 104 13.89 5.41 -0.91
C ARG A 104 14.98 4.34 -0.89
N ARG A 105 15.43 3.94 0.30
CA ARG A 105 16.44 2.88 0.46
C ARG A 105 15.94 1.54 -0.08
N HIS A 106 14.70 1.19 0.23
CA HIS A 106 14.08 -0.06 -0.20
C HIS A 106 13.78 -0.12 -1.70
N ALA A 107 13.55 1.03 -2.33
CA ALA A 107 13.36 1.15 -3.78
C ALA A 107 14.69 1.16 -4.57
N LYS A 108 15.84 1.44 -3.94
CA LYS A 108 17.15 1.55 -4.63
C LYS A 108 17.50 0.33 -5.50
N PRO A 109 17.34 -0.93 -5.05
CA PRO A 109 17.66 -2.09 -5.88
C PRO A 109 16.80 -2.21 -7.14
N TYR A 110 15.63 -1.55 -7.15
CA TYR A 110 14.66 -1.56 -8.24
C TYR A 110 14.84 -0.37 -9.20
N LYS A 111 15.84 0.48 -8.98
CA LYS A 111 16.20 1.62 -9.85
C LYS A 111 15.04 2.60 -10.16
N ILE A 112 14.07 2.70 -9.26
CA ILE A 112 12.83 3.47 -9.49
C ILE A 112 13.05 4.97 -9.65
N LEU A 113 13.99 5.51 -8.87
CA LEU A 113 14.26 6.93 -8.86
C LEU A 113 15.37 7.34 -9.82
N GLU A 114 15.95 6.41 -10.60
CA GLU A 114 17.14 6.58 -11.48
C GLU A 114 18.04 7.71 -10.99
N GLU A 115 19.13 7.39 -10.26
CA GLU A 115 20.09 8.41 -9.81
C GLU A 115 20.31 9.41 -10.96
N ASP A 116 19.89 10.67 -10.74
CA ASP A 116 20.32 11.80 -11.54
C ASP A 116 21.83 11.62 -11.71
N ASN A 117 22.27 11.46 -12.96
CA ASN A 117 23.66 11.21 -13.39
C ASN A 117 24.74 11.70 -12.41
#